data_AF-A0ABD0R1I9-F1
#
_entry.id   AF-A0ABD0R1I9-F1
#
_cell.length_a   1.000
_cell.length_b   1.000
_cell.length_c   1.000
_cell.angle_alpha   90.00
_cell.angle_beta   90.00
_cell.angle_gamma   90.00
#
_symmetry.space_group_name_H-M   'P 1'
#
loop_
_entity.id
_entity.type
_entity.pdbx_description
1 polymer ?
#
loop_
_entity_poly.entity_id
_entity_poly.type
_entity_poly.pdbx_seq_one_letter_code
_entity_poly.pdbx_strand_id
1 'polypeptide(L)'
;VLVLVSPSLVKRQKTHFHNLPCGASIILGNNGYLWLYPTPGQQDEEAGGYYTSMEPVSLSDREVISRLRNCLLALSAHKVLLFDTSVLYCYEASLVHQ
;
A
#
# COMPACT_ATOMS: atom_id res chain seq x y z
N VAL A 1 -4.28 -6.43 -2.51
CA VAL A 1 -5.52 -5.62 -2.58
C VAL A 1 -5.31 -4.47 -3.54
N LEU A 2 -6.19 -4.32 -4.53
CA LEU A 2 -6.12 -3.24 -5.52
C LEU A 2 -6.96 -2.04 -5.08
N VAL A 3 -6.43 -0.83 -5.25
CA VAL A 3 -7.13 0.45 -5.05
C VAL A 3 -6.99 1.28 -6.32
N LEU A 4 -8.10 1.83 -6.80
CA LEU A 4 -8.15 2.68 -7.99
C LEU A 4 -8.37 4.13 -7.58
N VAL A 5 -7.49 5.02 -8.04
CA VAL A 5 -7.56 6.47 -7.79
C VAL A 5 -7.34 7.23 -9.10
N SER A 6 -7.58 8.55 -9.08
CA SER A 6 -7.21 9.38 -10.23
C SER A 6 -5.69 9.32 -10.46
N PRO A 7 -5.22 9.05 -11.70
CA PRO A 7 -3.79 9.03 -12.01
C PRO A 7 -3.07 10.35 -11.68
N SER A 8 -3.80 11.47 -11.73
CA SER A 8 -3.27 12.80 -11.39
C SER A 8 -2.87 12.96 -9.92
N LEU A 9 -3.35 12.08 -9.04
CA LEU A 9 -3.02 12.10 -7.62
C LEU A 9 -1.76 11.31 -7.29
N VAL A 10 -1.22 10.51 -8.20
CA VAL A 10 0.01 9.76 -7.95
C VAL A 10 1.22 10.65 -8.24
N LYS A 11 2.06 10.89 -7.23
CA LYS A 11 3.30 11.65 -7.41
C LYS A 11 4.26 10.85 -8.29
N ARG A 12 4.79 11.48 -9.35
CA ARG A 12 5.87 10.89 -10.15
C ARG A 12 7.17 10.91 -9.35
N GLN A 13 7.77 9.74 -9.14
CA GLN A 13 9.02 9.58 -8.38
C GLN A 13 9.94 8.56 -9.05
N LYS A 14 11.19 8.47 -8.58
CA LYS A 14 12.17 7.51 -9.11
C LYS A 14 11.77 6.06 -8.80
N THR A 15 11.18 5.84 -7.63
CA THR A 15 10.70 4.53 -7.16
C THR A 15 9.22 4.62 -6.83
N HIS A 16 8.48 3.59 -7.21
CA HIS A 16 7.04 3.46 -6.94
C HIS A 16 6.72 2.20 -6.10
N PHE A 17 7.76 1.45 -5.72
CA PHE A 17 7.70 0.27 -4.89
C PHE A 17 8.22 0.66 -3.52
N HIS A 18 7.41 0.50 -2.49
CA HIS A 18 7.75 0.92 -1.14
C HIS A 18 7.37 -0.16 -0.12
N ASN A 19 8.34 -0.52 0.71
CA ASN A 19 8.12 -1.33 1.90
C ASN A 19 7.81 -0.36 3.05
N LEU A 20 6.59 -0.40 3.58
CA LEU A 20 6.17 0.48 4.67
C LEU A 20 6.56 -0.14 6.03
N PRO A 21 6.92 0.67 7.03
CA PRO A 21 7.32 0.17 8.35
C PRO A 21 6.17 -0.50 9.13
N CYS A 22 4.93 -0.39 8.66
CA CYS A 22 3.76 -1.04 9.26
C CYS A 22 3.58 -2.52 8.87
N GLY A 23 4.53 -3.12 8.13
CA GLY A 23 4.48 -4.53 7.74
C GLY A 23 3.75 -4.80 6.42
N ALA A 24 3.35 -3.75 5.70
CA ALA A 24 2.78 -3.84 4.36
C ALA A 24 3.66 -3.14 3.33
N SER A 25 3.53 -3.56 2.08
CA SER A 25 4.20 -2.99 0.94
C SER A 25 3.17 -2.44 -0.05
N ILE A 26 3.56 -1.39 -0.78
CA ILE A 26 2.70 -0.69 -1.73
C ILE A 26 3.42 -0.45 -3.05
N ILE A 27 2.71 -0.68 -4.15
CA ILE A 27 3.09 -0.24 -5.50
C ILE A 27 2.15 0.89 -5.92
N LEU A 28 2.72 2.07 -6.20
CA LEU A 28 2.00 3.26 -6.62
C LEU A 28 2.06 3.39 -8.15
N GLY A 29 1.18 2.70 -8.88
CA GLY A 29 1.17 2.75 -10.34
C GLY A 29 0.87 4.16 -10.87
N ASN A 30 1.66 4.63 -11.83
CA ASN A 30 1.46 5.95 -12.49
C ASN A 30 0.11 6.09 -13.20
N ASN A 31 -0.59 4.99 -13.43
CA ASN A 31 -1.95 4.92 -13.97
C ASN A 31 -3.05 5.05 -12.90
N GLY A 32 -2.71 5.32 -11.63
CA GLY A 32 -3.68 5.38 -10.54
C GLY A 32 -4.08 4.01 -9.99
N TYR A 33 -3.36 2.94 -10.35
CA TYR A 33 -3.61 1.59 -9.83
C TYR A 33 -2.61 1.34 -8.70
N LEU A 34 -3.13 1.22 -7.48
CA LEU A 34 -2.32 1.04 -6.29
C LEU A 34 -2.48 -0.38 -5.79
N TRP A 35 -1.36 -1.09 -5.61
CA TRP A 35 -1.37 -2.47 -5.14
C TRP A 35 -0.79 -2.54 -3.73
N LEU A 36 -1.61 -2.98 -2.77
CA LEU A 36 -1.21 -3.25 -1.40
C LEU A 36 -1.03 -4.75 -1.18
N TYR A 37 0.06 -5.16 -0.55
CA TYR A 37 0.36 -6.55 -0.22
C TYR A 37 1.15 -6.62 1.09
N PRO A 38 1.08 -7.73 1.85
CA PRO A 38 1.93 -7.90 3.02
C PRO A 38 3.41 -7.89 2.60
N THR A 39 4.27 -7.28 3.40
CA THR A 39 5.71 -7.29 3.10
C THR A 39 6.25 -8.72 3.27
N PRO A 40 6.78 -9.35 2.21
CA PRO A 40 7.34 -10.69 2.33
C PRO A 40 8.55 -10.68 3.26
N GLY A 41 8.82 -11.82 3.92
CA GLY A 41 10.06 -12.01 4.68
C GLY A 41 11.28 -11.98 3.76
N GLN A 42 12.48 -11.86 4.34
CA GLN A 42 13.78 -11.74 3.63
C GLN A 42 14.11 -12.87 2.62
N GLN A 43 13.27 -13.89 2.44
CA GLN A 43 13.57 -15.07 1.64
C GLN A 43 13.01 -15.05 0.20
N ASP A 44 12.12 -14.12 -0.17
CA ASP A 44 11.37 -14.21 -1.44
C ASP A 44 11.76 -13.18 -2.53
N GLU A 45 12.87 -12.46 -2.40
CA GLU A 45 13.28 -11.50 -3.45
C GLU A 45 13.78 -12.18 -4.74
N GLU A 46 14.11 -13.48 -4.70
CA GLU A 46 14.72 -14.20 -5.84
C GLU A 46 13.73 -15.04 -6.68
N ALA A 47 12.47 -15.22 -6.24
CA ALA A 47 11.50 -16.02 -6.97
C ALA A 47 10.75 -15.18 -8.02
N GLY A 48 11.10 -15.37 -9.29
CA GLY A 48 10.43 -14.71 -10.41
C GLY A 48 8.93 -15.02 -10.50
N GLY A 49 8.10 -14.12 -9.98
CA GLY A 49 6.80 -13.62 -10.47
C GLY A 49 5.63 -14.56 -10.78
N TYR A 50 5.83 -15.86 -10.97
CA TYR A 50 4.79 -16.82 -11.34
C TYR A 50 4.67 -17.93 -10.29
N TYR A 51 4.38 -17.52 -9.06
CA TYR A 51 3.99 -18.41 -7.97
C TYR A 51 2.81 -17.78 -7.23
N THR A 52 1.67 -18.46 -7.20
CA THR A 52 0.51 -18.01 -6.43
C THR A 52 0.54 -18.69 -5.07
N SER A 53 1.11 -18.01 -4.07
CA SER A 53 0.95 -18.44 -2.68
C SER A 53 -0.53 -18.38 -2.31
N MET A 54 -1.07 -19.53 -1.90
CA MET A 54 -2.44 -19.68 -1.40
C MET A 54 -2.46 -19.71 0.14
N GLU A 55 -1.35 -19.38 0.78
CA GLU A 55 -1.24 -19.42 2.22
C GLU A 55 -2.11 -18.33 2.86
N PRO A 56 -2.76 -18.63 3.99
CA PRO A 56 -3.59 -17.66 4.67
C PRO A 56 -2.73 -16.52 5.22
N VAL A 57 -3.10 -15.29 4.88
CA VAL A 57 -2.50 -14.08 5.45
C VAL A 57 -2.99 -13.90 6.88
N SER A 58 -2.08 -13.50 7.79
CA SER A 58 -2.40 -13.28 9.20
C SER A 58 -3.50 -12.23 9.39
N LEU A 59 -4.17 -12.25 10.55
CA LEU A 59 -5.21 -11.24 10.83
C LEU A 59 -4.61 -9.83 10.96
N SER A 60 -3.46 -9.71 11.63
CA SER A 60 -2.76 -8.42 11.79
C SER A 60 -2.39 -7.80 10.45
N ASP A 61 -1.85 -8.56 9.50
CA ASP A 61 -1.47 -8.02 8.19
C ASP A 61 -2.70 -7.57 7.40
N ARG A 62 -3.80 -8.32 7.50
CA ARG A 62 -5.08 -7.96 6.87
C ARG A 62 -5.65 -6.67 7.44
N GLU A 63 -5.55 -6.44 8.74
CA GLU A 63 -5.97 -5.19 9.38
C GLU A 63 -5.15 -4.00 8.89
N VAL A 64 -3.82 -4.15 8.82
CA VAL A 64 -2.92 -3.12 8.28
C VAL A 64 -3.29 -2.78 6.84
N ILE A 65 -3.45 -3.78 5.98
CA ILE A 65 -3.82 -3.59 4.57
C ILE A 65 -5.19 -2.92 4.43
N SER A 66 -6.17 -3.32 5.24
CA SER A 66 -7.51 -2.73 5.24
C SER A 66 -7.49 -1.26 5.66
N ARG A 67 -6.73 -0.94 6.71
CA ARG A 67 -6.53 0.44 7.19
C ARG A 67 -5.83 1.30 6.15
N LEU A 68 -4.76 0.80 5.52
CA LEU A 68 -4.06 1.50 4.43
C LEU A 68 -4.97 1.77 3.24
N ARG A 69 -5.81 0.80 2.84
CA ARG A 69 -6.82 0.99 1.79
C ARG A 69 -7.73 2.18 2.13
N ASN A 70 -8.23 2.26 3.35
CA ASN A 70 -9.11 3.35 3.76
C ASN A 70 -8.38 4.69 3.81
N CYS A 71 -7.11 4.71 4.24
CA CYS A 71 -6.27 5.90 4.19
C CYS A 71 -6.09 6.42 2.75
N LEU A 72 -5.83 5.52 1.78
CA LEU A 72 -5.72 5.90 0.36
C LEU A 72 -7.03 6.49 -0.18
N LEU A 73 -8.17 5.90 0.17
CA LEU A 73 -9.48 6.42 -0.24
C LEU A 73 -9.74 7.80 0.38
N ALA A 74 -9.40 8.00 1.65
CA ALA A 74 -9.55 9.27 2.34
C ALA A 74 -8.67 10.37 1.71
N LEU A 75 -7.39 10.08 1.46
CA LEU A 75 -6.47 10.98 0.78
C LEU A 75 -6.96 11.33 -0.63
N SER A 76 -7.43 10.33 -1.39
CA SER A 76 -7.97 10.54 -2.73
C SER A 76 -9.22 11.41 -2.73
N ALA A 77 -10.13 11.22 -1.77
CA ALA A 77 -11.34 12.01 -1.64
C ALA A 77 -11.03 13.51 -1.38
N HIS A 78 -9.95 13.78 -0.66
CA HIS A 78 -9.48 15.14 -0.35
C HIS A 78 -8.47 15.69 -1.36
N LYS A 79 -8.26 15.00 -2.50
CA LYS A 79 -7.35 15.41 -3.58
C LYS A 79 -5.91 15.62 -3.09
N VAL A 80 -5.49 14.85 -2.09
CA VAL A 80 -4.11 14.85 -1.58
C VAL A 80 -3.23 14.00 -2.49
N LEU A 81 -2.02 14.48 -2.75
CA LEU A 81 -1.04 13.78 -3.56
C LEU A 81 -0.54 12.52 -2.84
N LEU A 82 -0.52 11.39 -3.54
CA LEU A 82 -0.17 10.07 -3.03
C LEU A 82 1.30 9.74 -3.33
N PHE A 83 2.05 9.49 -2.26
CA PHE A 83 3.42 8.98 -2.20
C PHE A 83 3.67 8.33 -0.85
N ASP A 84 4.73 7.56 -0.73
CA ASP A 84 5.12 6.78 0.45
C ASP A 84 4.88 7.48 1.80
N THR A 85 5.42 8.69 2.01
CA THR A 85 5.30 9.37 3.30
C THR A 85 3.89 9.91 3.57
N SER A 86 3.17 10.37 2.54
CA SER A 86 1.77 10.82 2.70
C SER A 86 0.85 9.69 3.17
N VAL A 87 1.08 8.47 2.66
CA VAL A 87 0.32 7.29 3.02
C VAL A 87 0.69 6.85 4.43
N LEU A 88 1.98 6.87 4.78
CA LEU A 88 2.47 6.51 6.11
C LEU A 88 1.94 7.45 7.20
N TYR A 89 1.98 8.76 6.98
CA TYR A 89 1.44 9.73 7.94
C TYR A 89 -0.07 9.61 8.11
N CYS A 90 -0.80 9.33 7.04
CA CYS A 90 -2.24 9.08 7.13
C CYS A 90 -2.54 7.80 7.94
N TYR A 91 -1.73 6.75 7.73
CA TYR A 91 -1.83 5.52 8.50
C TYR A 91 -1.59 5.76 10.00
N GLU A 92 -0.52 6.46 10.37
CA GLU A 92 -0.21 6.82 11.76
C GLU A 92 -1.32 7.66 12.41
N ALA A 93 -1.82 8.67 11.70
CA ALA A 93 -2.93 9.50 12.18
C ALA A 93 -4.23 8.70 12.35
N SER A 94 -4.45 7.67 11.53
CA SER A 94 -5.63 6.81 11.65
C SER A 94 -5.61 5.94 12.90
N LEU A 95 -4.45 5.65 13.52
CA LEU A 95 -4.34 4.75 14.67
C LEU A 95 -5.15 5.21 15.90
N VAL A 96 -5.41 6.51 16.00
CA VAL A 96 -6.25 7.09 17.07
C VAL A 96 -7.74 6.72 16.92
N HIS A 97 -8.14 6.29 15.72
CA HIS A 97 -9.53 5.97 15.37
C HIS A 97 -9.62 4.47 15.02
N GLN A 98 -10.35 3.71 15.83
CA GLN A 98 -10.54 2.27 15.66
C GLN A 98 -12.02 1.91 15.51
#